data_AF-A0A562IWP9-F1
#
_entry.id   AF-A0A562IWP9-F1
#
_cell.length_a   1.000
_cell.length_b   1.000
_cell.length_c   1.000
_cell.angle_alpha   90.00
_cell.angle_beta   90.00
_cell.angle_gamma   90.00
#
_symmetry.space_group_name_H-M   'P 1'
#
loop_
_entity.id
_entity.type
_entity.pdbx_description
1 polymer ?
#
loop_
_entity_poly.entity_id
_entity_poly.type
_entity_poly.pdbx_seq_one_letter_code
_entity_poly.pdbx_strand_id
1 'polypeptide(L)'
;MSETEQVRPEVVAAIVTALRETDPSNLPADATRAEKDAAKDTYLSGMVAERAQRDRQTRAWELLLTRSHQEEPPSWSQLFDELPEASLAELGELYDALPEGAQAEYARRYGAPASA
;
A
#
# COMPACT_ATOMS: atom_id res chain seq x y z
N MET A 1 -40.25 3.41 -12.99
CA MET A 1 -39.58 3.18 -11.70
C MET A 1 -38.34 2.38 -12.02
N SER A 2 -37.16 2.98 -11.87
CA SER A 2 -35.91 2.26 -12.13
C SER A 2 -35.69 1.31 -10.96
N GLU A 3 -35.79 0.00 -11.20
CA GLU A 3 -35.20 -0.99 -10.30
C GLU A 3 -33.75 -0.57 -10.10
N THR A 4 -33.43 -0.14 -8.89
CA THR A 4 -32.05 -0.03 -8.47
C THR A 4 -31.57 -1.46 -8.40
N GLU A 5 -30.93 -1.95 -9.47
CA GLU A 5 -30.24 -3.24 -9.47
C GLU A 5 -29.36 -3.27 -8.22
N GLN A 6 -29.78 -4.06 -7.24
CA GLN A 6 -29.08 -4.12 -5.95
C GLN A 6 -27.74 -4.80 -6.19
N VAL A 7 -26.67 -4.03 -6.00
CA VAL A 7 -25.30 -4.54 -6.16
C VAL A 7 -25.01 -5.51 -5.02
N ARG A 8 -24.81 -6.78 -5.35
CA ARG A 8 -24.46 -7.82 -4.37
C ARG A 8 -22.95 -7.79 -4.08
N PRO A 9 -22.54 -7.55 -2.82
CA PRO A 9 -21.11 -7.48 -2.47
C PRO A 9 -20.33 -8.76 -2.78
N GLU A 10 -20.95 -9.93 -2.64
CA GLU A 10 -20.33 -11.22 -2.90
C GLU A 10 -20.01 -11.44 -4.38
N VAL A 11 -20.86 -10.94 -5.28
CA VAL A 11 -20.64 -11.01 -6.74
C VAL A 11 -19.52 -10.05 -7.14
N VAL A 12 -19.53 -8.84 -6.58
CA VAL A 12 -18.45 -7.86 -6.77
C VAL A 12 -17.11 -8.45 -6.34
N ALA A 13 -17.06 -9.06 -5.15
CA ALA A 13 -15.84 -9.70 -4.62
C ALA A 13 -15.35 -10.84 -5.53
N ALA A 14 -16.23 -11.71 -6.02
CA ALA A 14 -15.88 -12.79 -6.94
C ALA A 14 -15.29 -12.24 -8.26
N ILE A 15 -15.87 -11.17 -8.81
CA ILE A 15 -15.34 -10.51 -10.01
C ILE A 15 -13.97 -9.87 -9.74
N VAL A 16 -13.78 -9.23 -8.59
CA VAL A 16 -12.47 -8.66 -8.21
C VAL A 16 -11.40 -9.75 -8.08
N THR A 17 -11.72 -10.88 -7.46
CA THR A 17 -10.80 -12.04 -7.36
C THR A 17 -10.41 -12.55 -8.75
N ALA A 18 -11.39 -12.77 -9.64
CA ALA A 18 -11.14 -13.18 -11.02
C ALA A 18 -10.22 -12.21 -11.77
N LEU A 19 -10.40 -10.89 -11.57
CA LEU A 19 -9.52 -9.87 -12.17
C LEU A 19 -8.09 -9.89 -11.60
N ARG A 20 -7.92 -10.17 -10.30
CA ARG A 20 -6.60 -10.30 -9.66
C ARG A 20 -5.85 -11.55 -10.11
N GLU A 21 -6.56 -12.67 -10.21
CA GLU A 21 -5.98 -13.97 -10.60
C GLU A 21 -5.86 -14.13 -12.12
N THR A 22 -6.47 -13.22 -12.88
CA THR A 22 -6.61 -13.34 -14.35
C THR A 22 -7.34 -14.63 -14.74
N ASP A 23 -8.27 -15.10 -13.89
CA ASP A 23 -9.03 -16.33 -14.07
C ASP A 23 -10.54 -16.05 -14.03
N PRO A 24 -11.26 -16.15 -15.16
CA PRO A 24 -12.71 -15.94 -15.21
C PRO A 24 -13.53 -17.17 -14.79
N SER A 25 -12.92 -18.31 -14.44
CA SER A 25 -13.60 -19.59 -14.26
C SER A 25 -14.66 -19.60 -13.15
N ASN A 26 -14.53 -18.70 -12.17
CA ASN A 26 -15.42 -18.60 -11.01
C ASN A 26 -16.39 -17.41 -11.08
N LEU A 27 -16.57 -16.79 -12.26
CA LEU A 27 -17.46 -15.64 -12.41
C LEU A 27 -18.94 -16.03 -12.27
N PRO A 28 -19.73 -15.29 -11.49
CA PRO A 28 -21.18 -15.49 -11.42
C PRO A 28 -21.83 -15.24 -12.78
N ALA A 29 -22.59 -16.23 -13.28
CA ALA A 29 -23.23 -16.17 -14.60
C ALA A 29 -24.35 -15.11 -14.67
N ASP A 30 -24.90 -14.74 -13.53
CA ASP A 30 -25.97 -13.76 -13.35
C ASP A 30 -25.44 -12.37 -12.93
N ALA A 31 -24.14 -12.13 -13.05
CA ALA A 31 -23.54 -10.83 -12.72
C ALA A 31 -24.10 -9.71 -13.60
N THR A 32 -24.75 -8.75 -12.94
CA THR A 32 -25.37 -7.56 -13.55
C THR A 32 -24.30 -6.59 -14.05
N ARG A 33 -24.73 -5.59 -14.84
CA ARG A 33 -23.83 -4.52 -15.29
C ARG A 33 -23.35 -3.66 -14.11
N ALA A 34 -24.25 -3.34 -13.17
CA ALA A 34 -23.92 -2.56 -12.00
C ALA A 34 -22.84 -3.23 -11.13
N GLU A 35 -22.92 -4.55 -10.94
CA GLU A 35 -21.92 -5.33 -10.19
C GLU A 35 -20.57 -5.36 -10.90
N LYS A 36 -20.55 -5.50 -12.24
CA LYS A 36 -19.31 -5.45 -13.02
C LYS A 36 -18.64 -4.09 -12.95
N ASP A 37 -19.41 -3.01 -13.02
CA ASP A 37 -18.89 -1.65 -12.90
C ASP A 37 -18.35 -1.37 -11.49
N ALA A 38 -19.05 -1.81 -10.43
CA ALA A 38 -18.58 -1.71 -9.05
C ALA A 38 -17.30 -2.53 -8.80
N ALA A 39 -17.20 -3.73 -9.36
CA ALA A 39 -16.00 -4.56 -9.27
C ALA A 39 -14.80 -3.94 -10.00
N LYS A 40 -15.03 -3.38 -11.19
CA LYS A 40 -14.01 -2.68 -11.96
C LYS A 40 -13.49 -1.46 -11.21
N ASP A 41 -14.38 -0.65 -10.62
CA ASP A 41 -13.99 0.51 -9.81
C ASP A 41 -13.13 0.07 -8.62
N THR A 42 -13.60 -0.92 -7.85
CA THR A 42 -12.87 -1.50 -6.71
C THR A 42 -11.48 -2.03 -7.10
N TYR A 43 -11.41 -2.78 -8.20
CA TYR A 43 -10.15 -3.35 -8.70
C TYR A 43 -9.15 -2.26 -9.11
N LEU A 44 -9.60 -1.26 -9.87
CA LEU A 44 -8.74 -0.16 -10.33
C LEU A 44 -8.28 0.73 -9.18
N SER A 45 -9.15 1.06 -8.22
CA SER A 45 -8.76 1.78 -7.00
C SER A 45 -7.71 1.02 -6.19
N GLY A 46 -7.87 -0.31 -6.08
CA GLY A 46 -6.86 -1.18 -5.46
C GLY A 46 -5.49 -1.10 -6.14
N MET A 47 -5.45 -1.17 -7.47
CA MET A 47 -4.20 -1.02 -8.23
C MET A 47 -3.52 0.34 -8.03
N VAL A 48 -4.31 1.42 -7.96
CA VAL A 48 -3.78 2.76 -7.69
C VAL A 48 -3.20 2.84 -6.29
N ALA A 49 -3.88 2.29 -5.28
CA ALA A 49 -3.38 2.23 -3.91
C ALA A 49 -2.09 1.41 -3.79
N GLU A 50 -2.01 0.24 -4.43
CA GLU A 50 -0.80 -0.59 -4.48
C GLU A 50 0.37 0.13 -5.17
N ARG A 51 0.10 0.89 -6.24
CA ARG A 51 1.12 1.72 -6.88
C ARG A 51 1.60 2.84 -5.95
N ALA A 52 0.67 3.57 -5.33
CA ALA A 52 1.01 4.63 -4.38
C ALA A 52 1.86 4.08 -3.22
N GLN A 53 1.54 2.87 -2.73
CA GLN A 53 2.32 2.21 -1.69
C GLN A 53 3.73 1.84 -2.18
N ARG A 54 3.86 1.29 -3.38
CA ARG A 54 5.19 0.99 -3.97
C ARG A 54 6.03 2.24 -4.20
N ASP A 55 5.41 3.34 -4.62
CA ASP A 55 6.09 4.63 -4.79
C ASP A 55 6.58 5.17 -3.44
N ARG A 56 5.74 5.07 -2.39
CA ARG A 56 6.12 5.40 -1.00
C ARG A 56 7.27 4.54 -0.48
N GLN A 57 7.22 3.23 -0.70
CA GLN A 57 8.29 2.30 -0.32
C GLN A 57 9.60 2.63 -1.06
N THR A 58 9.52 2.95 -2.35
CA THR A 58 10.69 3.35 -3.16
C THR A 58 11.31 4.62 -2.59
N ARG A 59 10.49 5.63 -2.29
CA ARG A 59 10.95 6.88 -1.68
C ARG A 59 11.59 6.67 -0.31
N ALA A 60 11.00 5.81 0.53
CA ALA A 60 11.58 5.43 1.81
C ALA A 60 12.96 4.79 1.63
N TRP A 61 13.10 3.85 0.70
CA TRP A 61 14.39 3.23 0.39
C TRP A 61 15.41 4.22 -0.18
N GLU A 62 15.01 5.15 -1.03
CA GLU A 62 15.90 6.21 -1.51
C GLU A 62 16.47 7.03 -0.35
N LEU A 63 15.61 7.47 0.59
CA LEU A 63 16.06 8.20 1.78
C LEU A 63 17.03 7.37 2.60
N LEU A 64 16.72 6.09 2.83
CA LEU A 64 17.53 5.18 3.65
C LEU A 64 18.85 4.75 2.99
N LEU A 65 18.91 4.71 1.66
CA LEU A 65 20.08 4.23 0.91
C LEU A 65 20.93 5.37 0.33
N THR A 66 20.70 6.62 0.73
CA THR A 66 21.39 7.81 0.19
C THR A 66 22.91 7.79 0.36
N ARG A 67 23.49 6.88 1.15
CA ARG A 67 24.95 6.66 1.19
C ARG A 67 25.32 5.18 1.09
N SER A 68 26.11 4.88 0.06
CA SER A 68 26.72 3.57 -0.17
C SER A 68 27.68 3.23 0.98
N HIS A 69 27.21 2.52 1.99
CA HIS A 69 28.11 1.91 2.98
C HIS A 69 28.80 0.73 2.30
N GLN A 70 30.12 0.87 2.06
CA GLN A 70 30.86 0.01 1.13
C GLN A 70 31.27 -1.35 1.71
N GLU A 71 31.15 -1.60 3.02
CA GLU A 71 31.70 -2.83 3.64
C GLU A 71 30.74 -3.57 4.58
N GLU A 72 29.83 -2.89 5.28
CA GLU A 72 28.87 -3.54 6.17
C GLU A 72 27.53 -2.78 6.14
N PRO A 73 26.37 -3.48 6.05
CA PRO A 73 25.08 -2.82 6.05
C PRO A 73 24.88 -2.09 7.39
N PRO A 74 24.57 -0.79 7.38
CA PRO A 74 24.40 -0.02 8.61
C PRO A 74 23.19 -0.54 9.40
N SER A 75 23.27 -0.43 10.73
CA SER A 75 22.10 -0.65 11.58
C SER A 75 21.06 0.46 11.40
N TRP A 76 19.79 0.17 11.71
CA TRP A 76 18.72 1.19 11.68
C TRP A 76 19.03 2.40 12.57
N SER A 77 19.69 2.19 13.70
CA SER A 77 20.11 3.30 14.58
C SER A 77 21.11 4.22 13.87
N GLN A 78 22.12 3.66 13.21
CA GLN A 78 23.13 4.44 12.49
C GLN A 78 22.51 5.21 11.32
N LEU A 79 21.62 4.56 10.55
CA LEU A 79 20.87 5.22 9.48
C LEU A 79 20.09 6.43 10.02
N PHE A 80 19.38 6.28 11.13
CA PHE A 80 18.59 7.36 11.73
C PHE A 80 19.44 8.48 12.34
N ASP A 81 20.63 8.17 12.88
CA ASP A 81 21.56 9.17 13.41
C ASP A 81 22.14 10.07 12.32
N GLU A 82 22.22 9.57 11.09
CA GLU A 82 22.78 10.28 9.93
C GLU A 82 21.73 11.04 9.11
N LEU A 83 20.44 10.82 9.36
CA LEU A 83 19.35 11.46 8.62
C LEU A 83 19.19 12.93 9.02
N PRO A 84 19.04 13.85 8.04
CA PRO A 84 18.70 15.24 8.35
C PRO A 84 17.27 15.33 8.88
N GLU A 85 17.01 16.35 9.70
CA GLU A 85 15.71 16.55 10.37
C GLU A 85 14.52 16.61 9.40
N ALA A 86 14.72 17.19 8.21
CA ALA A 86 13.72 17.21 7.14
C ALA A 86 13.34 15.80 6.66
N SER A 87 14.30 14.87 6.60
CA SER A 87 14.04 13.48 6.23
C SER A 87 13.33 12.72 7.34
N LEU A 88 13.55 13.06 8.62
CA LEU A 88 12.82 12.45 9.74
C LEU A 88 11.33 12.79 9.73
N ALA A 89 10.98 14.04 9.37
CA ALA A 89 9.60 14.44 9.18
C ALA A 89 8.94 13.68 8.01
N GLU A 90 9.65 13.57 6.87
CA GLU A 90 9.17 12.82 5.70
C GLU A 90 8.99 11.31 6.01
N LEU A 91 9.87 10.71 6.82
CA LEU A 91 9.72 9.32 7.25
C LEU A 91 8.49 9.08 8.16
N GLY A 92 8.08 10.07 8.95
CA GLY A 92 6.86 9.98 9.76
C GLY A 92 5.60 9.86 8.90
N GLU A 93 5.53 10.62 7.81
CA GLU A 93 4.44 10.57 6.82
C GLU A 93 4.44 9.27 5.97
N LEU A 94 5.56 8.56 5.97
CA LEU A 94 5.77 7.30 5.26
C LEU A 94 5.83 6.09 6.19
N TYR A 95 5.46 6.26 7.48
CA TYR A 95 5.68 5.24 8.51
C TYR A 95 5.12 3.86 8.14
N ASP A 96 3.92 3.80 7.55
CA ASP A 96 3.26 2.56 7.10
C ASP A 96 3.98 1.87 5.92
N ALA A 97 4.79 2.63 5.18
CA ALA A 97 5.58 2.16 4.05
C ALA A 97 7.03 1.81 4.43
N LEU A 98 7.47 2.10 5.66
CA LEU A 98 8.83 1.79 6.10
C LEU A 98 9.04 0.28 6.30
N PRO A 99 10.26 -0.24 6.09
CA PRO A 99 10.63 -1.59 6.51
C PRO A 99 10.41 -1.80 8.01
N GLU A 100 10.07 -3.03 8.44
CA GLU A 100 9.73 -3.33 9.84
C GLU A 100 10.78 -2.86 10.85
N GLY A 101 12.08 -3.06 10.55
CA GLY A 101 13.15 -2.59 11.43
C GLY A 101 13.29 -1.06 11.49
N ALA A 102 12.95 -0.35 10.41
CA ALA A 102 12.91 1.11 10.40
C ALA A 102 11.69 1.64 11.17
N GLN A 103 10.53 0.97 11.07
CA GLN A 103 9.35 1.30 11.89
C GLN A 103 9.65 1.13 13.38
N ALA A 104 10.27 0.00 13.76
CA ALA A 104 10.65 -0.27 15.14
C ALA A 104 11.61 0.79 15.68
N GLU A 105 12.61 1.18 14.90
CA GLU A 105 13.58 2.22 15.31
C GLU A 105 12.94 3.62 15.35
N TYR A 106 12.09 3.97 14.39
CA TYR A 106 11.33 5.23 14.41
C TYR A 106 10.44 5.30 15.64
N ALA A 107 9.64 4.26 15.92
CA ALA A 107 8.75 4.19 17.06
C ALA A 107 9.50 4.23 18.40
N ARG A 108 10.69 3.60 18.47
CA ARG A 108 11.56 3.66 19.65
C ARG A 108 12.04 5.08 19.95
N ARG A 109 12.34 5.87 18.91
CA ARG A 109 12.90 7.23 19.04
C ARG A 109 11.85 8.32 19.20
N TYR A 110 10.75 8.22 18.45
CA TYR A 110 9.77 9.32 18.28
C TYR A 110 8.34 8.92 18.66
N GLY A 111 8.10 7.64 18.95
CA GLY A 111 6.75 7.08 19.07
C GLY A 111 6.15 6.72 17.72
N ALA A 112 5.26 5.73 17.70
CA ALA A 112 4.52 5.39 16.48
C ALA A 112 3.50 6.50 16.18
N PRO A 113 3.47 7.06 14.96
CA PRO A 113 2.41 7.99 14.58
C PRO A 113 1.07 7.26 14.69
N ALA A 114 0.06 7.95 15.24
CA ALA A 114 -1.29 7.40 15.26
C ALA A 114 -1.71 7.19 13.81
N SER A 115 -1.83 5.92 13.39
CA SER A 115 -2.30 5.56 12.06
C SER A 115 -3.63 6.28 11.82
N ALA A 116 -3.63 7.26 10.93
CA ALA A 116 -4.82 8.03 10.55
C ALA A 116 -5.62 7.29 9.48
#